data_AF-A0A3A5UTR9-F1
#
_entry.id   AF-A0A3A5UTR9-F1
#
_cell.length_a   1.000
_cell.length_b   1.000
_cell.length_c   1.000
_cell.angle_alpha   90.00
_cell.angle_beta   90.00
_cell.angle_gamma   90.00
#
_symmetry.space_group_name_H-M   'P 1'
#
loop_
_entity.id
_entity.type
_entity.pdbx_description
1 polymer ?
#
loop_
_entity_poly.entity_id
_entity_poly.type
_entity_poly.pdbx_seq_one_letter_code
_entity_poly.pdbx_strand_id
1 'polypeptide(L)' 'ELLGGYQLFLRRVTIPILLVLILLLSYTLFSSFISSDNATILAFGFTGLLLGPVLNLDRLLAEWLK' A
#
# COMPACT_ATOMS: atom_id res chain seq x y z
N GLU A 1 -12.15 -10.45 23.64
CA GLU A 1 -10.67 -10.65 23.76
C GLU A 1 -10.06 -11.62 22.74
N LEU A 2 -10.85 -12.32 21.91
CA LEU A 2 -10.36 -13.31 20.93
C LEU A 2 -9.65 -12.76 19.66
N LEU A 3 -9.75 -11.47 19.37
CA LEU A 3 -9.25 -10.89 18.10
C LEU A 3 -7.94 -10.09 18.24
N GLY A 4 -7.43 -9.88 19.45
CA GLY A 4 -6.29 -8.98 19.70
C GLY A 4 -5.00 -9.39 18.97
N GLY A 5 -4.69 -10.69 18.94
CA GLY A 5 -3.55 -11.23 18.18
C GLY A 5 -3.81 -11.28 16.67
N TYR A 6 -5.06 -11.52 16.26
CA TYR A 6 -5.45 -11.63 14.85
C TYR A 6 -5.37 -10.29 14.10
N GLN A 7 -5.75 -9.19 14.75
CA GLN A 7 -5.63 -7.85 14.17
C GLN A 7 -4.17 -7.48 13.86
N LEU A 8 -3.22 -7.90 14.70
CA LEU A 8 -1.80 -7.62 14.51
C LEU A 8 -1.20 -8.46 13.36
N PHE A 9 -1.65 -9.71 13.22
CA PHE A 9 -1.30 -10.56 12.09
C PHE A 9 -1.87 -10.00 10.78
N LEU A 10 -3.16 -9.63 10.77
CA LEU A 10 -3.81 -9.04 9.61
C LEU A 10 -3.10 -7.77 9.16
N ARG A 11 -2.75 -6.85 10.07
CA ARG A 11 -2.02 -5.62 9.72
C ARG A 11 -0.70 -5.88 9.01
N ARG A 12 0.08 -6.86 9.49
CA ARG A 12 1.38 -7.22 8.89
C ARG A 12 1.25 -7.83 7.50
N VAL A 13 0.08 -8.34 7.14
CA VAL A 13 -0.20 -8.95 5.83
C VAL A 13 -0.94 -7.95 4.91
N THR A 14 -1.89 -7.18 5.44
CA THR A 14 -2.70 -6.22 4.68
C THR A 14 -1.88 -5.04 4.17
N ILE A 15 -0.97 -4.48 4.98
CA ILE A 15 -0.12 -3.35 4.57
C ILE A 15 0.74 -3.71 3.34
N PRO A 16 1.53 -4.80 3.34
CA PRO A 16 2.32 -5.16 2.17
C PRO A 16 1.46 -5.52 0.96
N ILE A 17 0.30 -6.17 1.13
CA ILE A 17 -0.63 -6.45 0.02
C ILE A 17 -1.15 -5.15 -0.60
N LEU A 18 -1.57 -4.17 0.21
CA LEU A 18 -2.02 -2.87 -0.26
C LEU A 18 -0.92 -2.15 -1.04
N LEU A 19 0.32 -2.17 -0.54
CA LEU A 19 1.45 -1.55 -1.24
C LEU A 19 1.74 -2.23 -2.58
N VAL A 20 1.65 -3.56 -2.68
CA VAL A 20 1.80 -4.28 -3.95
C VAL A 20 0.67 -3.91 -4.92
N LEU A 21 -0.57 -3.79 -4.45
CA LEU A 21 -1.69 -3.36 -5.29
C LEU A 21 -1.50 -1.92 -5.80
N ILE A 22 -1.04 -1.01 -4.95
CA ILE A 22 -0.73 0.38 -5.33
C ILE A 22 0.43 0.43 -6.32
N LEU A 23 1.45 -0.42 -6.15
CA LEU A 23 2.58 -0.53 -7.08
C LEU A 23 2.12 -0.98 -8.46
N LEU A 24 1.32 -2.05 -8.51
CA LEU A 24 0.73 -2.56 -9.75
C LEU A 24 -0.14 -1.51 -10.42
N LEU A 25 -1.02 -0.85 -9.66
CA LEU A 25 -1.87 0.24 -10.15
C LEU A 25 -1.01 1.37 -10.74
N SER A 26 -0.03 1.86 -9.98
CA SER A 26 0.85 2.96 -10.40
C SER A 26 1.64 2.58 -11.65
N TYR A 27 2.15 1.35 -11.73
CA TYR A 27 2.84 0.84 -12.91
C TYR A 27 1.93 0.80 -14.13
N THR A 28 0.71 0.25 -14.01
CA THR A 28 -0.24 0.19 -15.14
C THR A 28 -0.62 1.58 -15.66
N LEU A 29 -0.74 2.56 -14.77
CA LEU A 29 -1.00 3.95 -15.15
C LEU A 29 0.20 4.54 -15.89
N PHE A 30 1.41 4.46 -15.32
CA PHE A 30 2.60 5.05 -15.94
C PHE A 30 3.05 4.33 -17.21
N SER A 31 2.86 3.02 -17.31
CA SER A 31 3.19 2.23 -18.50
C SER A 31 2.35 2.64 -19.71
N SER A 32 1.20 3.28 -19.51
CA SER A 32 0.38 3.80 -20.61
C SER A 32 0.92 5.11 -21.20
N PHE A 33 1.77 5.84 -20.48
CA PHE A 33 2.22 7.18 -20.89
C PHE A 33 3.73 7.26 -21.19
N ILE A 34 4.53 6.31 -20.67
CA ILE A 34 5.99 6.38 -20.65
C ILE A 34 6.59 4.99 -20.97
N SER A 35 7.81 4.96 -21.51
CA SER A 35 8.61 3.74 -21.74
C SER A 35 8.73 2.86 -20.48
N SER A 36 8.79 1.54 -20.67
CA SER A 36 8.76 0.54 -19.59
C SER A 36 9.71 0.83 -18.42
N ASP A 37 10.94 1.24 -18.73
CA ASP A 37 12.01 1.38 -17.75
C ASP A 37 11.83 2.64 -16.89
N ASN A 38 11.32 3.72 -17.49
CA ASN A 38 11.01 4.93 -16.76
C ASN A 38 9.69 4.77 -15.98
N ALA A 39 8.72 4.01 -16.52
CA ALA A 39 7.47 3.73 -15.85
C ALA A 39 7.66 2.91 -14.56
N THR A 40 8.57 1.93 -14.54
CA THR A 40 8.89 1.18 -13.32
C THR A 40 9.50 2.08 -12.25
N ILE A 41 10.49 2.90 -12.59
CA ILE A 41 11.14 3.83 -11.63
C ILE A 41 10.11 4.79 -11.03
N LEU A 42 9.25 5.39 -11.87
CA LEU A 42 8.20 6.30 -11.42
C LEU A 42 7.16 5.58 -10.55
N ALA A 43 6.76 4.36 -10.91
CA ALA A 43 5.82 3.57 -10.13
C ALA A 43 6.37 3.26 -8.73
N PHE A 44 7.64 2.87 -8.64
CA PHE A 44 8.31 2.64 -7.35
C PHE A 44 8.40 3.92 -6.52
N GLY A 45 8.79 5.03 -7.13
CA GLY A 45 8.84 6.33 -6.45
C GLY A 45 7.47 6.75 -5.92
N PHE A 46 6.43 6.66 -6.75
CA PHE A 46 5.07 7.04 -6.38
C PHE A 46 4.48 6.15 -5.27
N THR A 47 4.72 4.85 -5.35
CA THR A 47 4.31 3.89 -4.32
C THR A 47 5.03 4.14 -2.99
N GLY A 48 6.33 4.46 -3.04
CA GLY A 48 7.11 4.81 -1.86
C GLY A 48 6.58 6.07 -1.16
N LEU A 49 6.17 7.08 -1.92
CA LEU A 49 5.54 8.29 -1.37
C LEU A 49 4.17 8.01 -0.73
N LEU A 50 3.41 7.05 -1.28
CA LEU A 50 2.11 6.64 -0.74
C LEU A 50 2.20 5.77 0.52
N LEU A 51 3.39 5.29 0.88
CA LEU A 51 3.60 4.45 2.06
C LEU A 51 3.20 5.16 3.36
N GLY A 52 3.51 6.45 3.50
CA GLY A 52 3.09 7.26 4.65
C GLY A 52 1.57 7.33 4.83
N PRO A 53 0.81 7.79 3.82
CA PRO A 53 -0.65 7.78 3.83
C PRO A 53 -1.25 6.40 4.12
N VAL A 54 -0.73 5.32 3.51
CA VAL A 54 -1.23 3.94 3.72
C VAL A 54 -1.10 3.51 5.18
N LEU A 55 0.04 3.79 5.82
CA LEU A 55 0.23 3.49 7.24
C LEU A 55 -0.70 4.30 8.15
N ASN A 56 -0.98 5.55 7.78
CA ASN A 56 -1.90 6.40 8.55
C ASN A 56 -3.36 5.93 8.40
N LEU A 57 -3.78 5.48 7.22
CA LEU A 57 -5.09 4.88 6.99
C LEU A 57 -5.30 3.62 7.83
N ASP A 58 -4.28 2.76 7.91
CA ASP A 58 -4.33 1.58 8.80
C ASP A 58 -4.49 1.99 10.27
N ARG A 59 -3.80 3.06 10.70
CA ARG A 59 -3.93 3.58 12.07
C ARG A 59 -5.34 4.09 12.35
N LEU A 60 -5.90 4.88 11.44
CA LEU A 60 -7.27 5.39 11.53
C LEU A 60 -8.28 4.24 11.59
N LEU A 61 -8.18 3.25 10.69
CA LEU A 61 -9.09 2.11 10.67
C LEU A 61 -9.10 1.36 12.01
N ALA A 62 -7.94 1.15 12.65
CA ALA A 62 -7.91 0.49 13.94
C ALA A 62 -8.40 1.38 15.11
N GLU A 63 -8.26 2.70 15.02
CA GLU A 63 -8.86 3.60 16.00
C GLU A 63 -10.39 3.59 15.89
N TRP A 64 -10.93 3.51 14.67
CA TRP A 64 -12.37 3.43 14.41
C TRP A 64 -13.01 2.07 14.76
N LEU A 65 -12.25 0.98 14.66
CA LEU A 65 -12.71 -0.39 14.95
C LEU A 65 -12.52 -0.81 16.42
N LYS A 66 -11.99 0.08 17.26
CA LYS A 66 -11.77 -0.15 18.70
C LYS A 66 -13.04 0.07 19.50
#